data_AF-A0A940PTH2-F1
#
_entry.id   AF-A0A940PTH2-F1
#
_cell.length_a   1.000
_cell.length_b   1.000
_cell.length_c   1.000
_cell.angle_alpha   90.00
_cell.angle_beta   90.00
_cell.angle_gamma   90.00
#
_symmetry.space_group_name_H-M   'P 1'
#
loop_
_entity.id
_entity.type
_entity.pdbx_description
1 polymer ?
#
loop_
_entity_poly.entity_id
_entity_poly.type
_entity_poly.pdbx_seq_one_letter_code
_entity_poly.pdbx_strand_id
1 'polypeptide(L)'
;MEEIKIMVADESHEKYVDSILQTISDAASVRGTGIARRTHDYLLSKILQAKAVIALAGDRFAGFSYIETWENKKYVTTSGLIVHPDFRGQGIAKRIKDLTFSLARTRWPNAKIFSLTSGAAVMTMNTQLGYKPVTFAELTDDDAFWDGCNGCKNVDILRRTDRHYCICTAMLFDPEEHLPAKIPEDVLRRIERLEKAPLPLPGEGSSIRTAHPQPLPGEGSSIRKSYQTADCANYDVLKELAAKNRKNPTEAEAIIWNYLKGKQLGLHFRRQHIIGNYIVDFSCPTKKIAIEIDGGYHDQPEQKKYDEKRSEWLISKGWKIIRFKNEEIIANTENVISKIKKEI
;
A
#
# COMPACT_ATOMS: atom_id res chain seq x y z
N MET A 1 24.87 0.39 16.84
CA MET A 1 23.49 0.93 16.95
C MET A 1 22.60 -0.21 17.32
N GLU A 2 21.79 -0.06 18.37
CA GLU A 2 20.77 -1.04 18.70
C GLU A 2 19.76 -1.13 17.55
N GLU A 3 19.37 -2.35 17.19
CA GLU A 3 18.40 -2.60 16.13
C GLU A 3 17.01 -2.16 16.60
N ILE A 4 16.36 -1.27 15.83
CA ILE A 4 15.03 -0.76 16.15
C ILE A 4 13.96 -1.67 15.52
N LYS A 5 13.25 -2.38 16.40
CA LYS A 5 12.14 -3.26 16.03
C LYS A 5 10.84 -2.48 16.09
N ILE A 6 10.01 -2.61 15.07
CA ILE A 6 8.70 -1.96 14.96
C ILE A 6 7.68 -3.07 14.72
N MET A 7 6.67 -3.12 15.57
CA MET A 7 5.71 -4.22 15.58
C MET A 7 4.35 -3.76 16.07
N VAL A 8 3.33 -4.59 15.82
CA VAL A 8 2.02 -4.43 16.46
C VAL A 8 2.19 -4.75 17.94
N ALA A 9 1.74 -3.86 18.81
CA ALA A 9 1.83 -4.04 20.25
C ALA A 9 0.85 -5.13 20.71
N ASP A 10 1.27 -5.87 21.72
CA ASP A 10 0.52 -6.93 22.40
C ASP A 10 0.57 -6.72 23.93
N GLU A 11 -0.03 -7.64 24.70
CA GLU A 11 -0.10 -7.58 26.17
C GLU A 11 1.27 -7.40 26.86
N SER A 12 2.36 -7.92 26.29
CA SER A 12 3.70 -7.79 26.88
C SER A 12 4.22 -6.35 26.88
N HIS A 13 3.57 -5.47 26.12
CA HIS A 13 3.92 -4.06 25.99
C HIS A 13 3.19 -3.14 26.96
N GLU A 14 2.33 -3.66 27.83
CA GLU A 14 1.65 -2.88 28.88
C GLU A 14 2.63 -2.07 29.74
N LYS A 15 3.80 -2.64 30.04
CA LYS A 15 4.86 -1.98 30.82
C LYS A 15 5.35 -0.65 30.23
N TYR A 16 5.10 -0.38 28.95
CA TYR A 16 5.51 0.85 28.27
C TYR A 16 4.41 1.93 28.25
N VAL A 17 3.19 1.64 28.70
CA VAL A 17 2.07 2.58 28.56
C VAL A 17 2.33 3.91 29.27
N ASP A 18 2.86 3.88 30.49
CA ASP A 18 3.19 5.10 31.22
C ASP A 18 4.27 5.92 30.49
N SER A 19 5.27 5.27 29.91
CA SER A 19 6.31 5.92 29.09
C SER A 19 5.72 6.54 27.81
N ILE A 20 4.76 5.87 27.18
CA ILE A 20 4.04 6.36 26.01
C ILE A 20 3.23 7.60 26.37
N LEU A 21 2.46 7.55 27.46
CA LEU A 21 1.64 8.67 27.93
C LEU A 21 2.50 9.89 28.29
N GLN A 22 3.61 9.68 28.97
CA GLN A 22 4.57 10.74 29.28
C GLN A 22 5.13 11.37 28.00
N THR A 23 5.56 10.54 27.04
CA THR A 23 6.12 11.03 25.77
C THR A 23 5.06 11.78 24.94
N ILE A 24 3.79 11.36 24.98
CA ILE A 24 2.68 12.09 24.36
C ILE A 24 2.52 13.47 25.00
N SER A 25 2.53 13.54 26.33
CA SER A 25 2.42 14.80 27.08
C SER A 25 3.57 15.76 26.76
N ASP A 26 4.80 15.25 26.73
CA ASP A 26 6.00 16.03 26.43
C ASP A 26 5.99 16.55 24.98
N ALA A 27 5.60 15.70 24.02
CA ALA A 27 5.49 16.08 22.62
C ALA A 27 4.41 17.15 22.38
N ALA A 28 3.27 17.06 23.09
CA ALA A 28 2.20 18.05 23.02
C ALA A 28 2.66 19.41 23.58
N SER A 29 3.39 19.38 24.70
CA SER A 29 3.95 20.58 25.35
C SER A 29 4.91 21.33 24.43
N VAL A 30 5.83 20.63 23.77
CA VAL A 30 6.82 21.22 22.85
C VAL A 30 6.18 21.81 21.60
N ARG A 31 5.19 21.12 21.01
CA ARG A 31 4.51 21.61 19.79
C ARG A 31 3.55 22.76 20.10
N GLY A 32 3.23 22.97 21.37
CA GLY A 32 2.17 23.89 21.78
C GLY A 32 0.86 23.56 21.07
N THR A 33 0.58 22.31 20.71
CA THR A 33 -0.70 21.90 20.10
C THR A 33 -1.16 20.63 20.79
N GLY A 34 -2.46 20.54 21.10
CA GLY A 34 -2.98 19.45 21.92
C GLY A 34 -2.95 18.11 21.20
N ILE A 35 -2.16 17.19 21.74
CA ILE A 35 -2.51 15.77 21.61
C ILE A 35 -3.54 15.52 22.71
N ALA A 36 -4.70 15.00 22.32
CA ALA A 36 -5.76 14.65 23.23
C ALA A 36 -5.21 13.77 24.37
N ARG A 37 -5.43 14.16 25.63
CA ARG A 37 -4.97 13.37 26.78
C ARG A 37 -5.66 12.00 26.73
N ARG A 38 -4.89 10.95 27.00
CA ARG A 38 -5.37 9.56 27.05
C ARG A 38 -5.12 8.99 28.43
N THR A 39 -6.02 8.13 28.88
CA THR A 39 -5.85 7.39 30.13
C THR A 39 -5.05 6.12 29.86
N HIS A 40 -4.45 5.57 30.91
CA HIS A 40 -3.77 4.28 30.86
C HIS A 40 -4.70 3.20 30.28
N ASP A 41 -5.88 3.01 30.88
CA ASP A 41 -6.86 2.00 30.45
C ASP A 41 -7.25 2.15 28.97
N TYR A 42 -7.40 3.40 28.51
CA TYR A 42 -7.75 3.65 27.12
C TYR A 42 -6.65 3.15 26.18
N LEU A 43 -5.38 3.48 26.47
CA LEU A 43 -4.26 3.06 25.63
C LEU A 43 -4.03 1.55 25.70
N LEU A 44 -4.11 0.98 26.90
CA LEU A 44 -4.00 -0.45 27.13
C LEU A 44 -5.07 -1.22 26.34
N SER A 45 -6.31 -0.73 26.31
CA SER A 45 -7.37 -1.33 25.50
C SER A 45 -7.02 -1.38 24.00
N LYS A 46 -6.28 -0.39 23.47
CA LYS A 46 -5.86 -0.37 22.06
C LYS A 46 -4.73 -1.37 21.80
N ILE A 47 -3.83 -1.52 22.76
CA ILE A 47 -2.76 -2.53 22.71
C ILE A 47 -3.38 -3.92 22.70
N LEU A 48 -4.25 -4.24 23.67
CA LEU A 48 -4.93 -5.53 23.77
C LEU A 48 -5.81 -5.84 22.55
N GLN A 49 -6.40 -4.82 21.92
CA GLN A 49 -7.17 -4.98 20.69
C GLN A 49 -6.31 -5.12 19.43
N ALA A 50 -4.98 -5.16 19.52
CA ALA A 50 -4.04 -5.14 18.40
C ALA A 50 -4.26 -3.94 17.45
N LYS A 51 -4.55 -2.77 18.04
CA LYS A 51 -4.77 -1.49 17.35
C LYS A 51 -3.61 -0.52 17.58
N ALA A 52 -2.50 -0.96 18.17
CA ALA A 52 -1.36 -0.11 18.47
C ALA A 52 -0.10 -0.68 17.80
N VAL A 53 0.79 0.24 17.41
CA VAL A 53 2.12 -0.05 16.89
C VAL A 53 3.14 0.59 17.81
N ILE A 54 4.14 -0.18 18.19
CA ILE A 54 5.23 0.24 19.07
C ILE A 54 6.58 0.01 18.39
N ALA A 55 7.51 0.93 18.64
CA ALA A 55 8.90 0.83 18.25
C ALA A 55 9.78 0.71 19.51
N LEU A 56 10.67 -0.28 19.51
CA LEU A 56 11.59 -0.58 20.61
C LEU A 56 13.03 -0.69 20.09
N ALA A 57 13.98 -0.17 20.85
CA ALA A 57 15.41 -0.42 20.70
C ALA A 57 15.87 -1.27 21.90
N GLY A 58 15.98 -2.58 21.71
CA GLY A 58 16.11 -3.51 22.85
C GLY A 58 14.88 -3.44 23.77
N ASP A 59 15.09 -3.08 25.04
CA ASP A 59 14.03 -2.86 26.04
C ASP A 59 13.66 -1.38 26.22
N ARG A 60 14.16 -0.49 25.33
CA ARG A 60 13.89 0.95 25.40
C ARG A 60 12.77 1.34 24.45
N PHE A 61 11.83 2.13 24.95
CA PHE A 61 10.76 2.73 24.16
C PHE A 61 11.31 3.76 23.16
N ALA A 62 11.03 3.56 21.87
CA ALA A 62 11.49 4.45 20.80
C ALA A 62 10.34 5.22 20.12
N GLY A 63 9.12 4.68 20.08
CA GLY A 63 7.99 5.38 19.48
C GLY A 63 6.68 4.60 19.49
N PHE A 64 5.58 5.28 19.20
CA PHE A 64 4.23 4.71 19.27
C PHE A 64 3.29 5.37 18.28
N SER A 65 2.26 4.62 17.86
CA SER A 65 1.04 5.14 17.23
C SER A 65 -0.09 4.13 17.42
N TYR A 66 -1.34 4.57 17.40
CA TYR A 66 -2.49 3.69 17.56
C TYR A 66 -3.65 4.07 16.65
N ILE A 67 -4.60 3.15 16.50
CA ILE A 67 -5.73 3.26 15.59
C ILE A 67 -7.02 3.46 16.38
N GLU A 68 -7.84 4.40 15.93
CA GLU A 68 -9.21 4.60 16.41
C GLU A 68 -10.20 4.42 15.26
N THR A 69 -11.40 3.96 15.59
CA THR A 69 -12.46 3.64 14.62
C THR A 69 -13.71 4.39 15.02
N TRP A 70 -14.37 5.03 14.06
CA TRP A 70 -15.52 5.92 14.25
C TRP A 70 -16.66 5.52 13.32
N GLU A 71 -17.89 5.96 13.64
CA GLU A 71 -19.11 5.71 12.84
C GLU A 71 -19.23 4.25 12.34
N ASN A 72 -19.32 3.30 13.27
CA ASN A 72 -19.42 1.87 12.94
C ASN A 72 -18.29 1.34 12.02
N LYS A 73 -17.08 1.90 12.16
CA LYS A 73 -15.87 1.53 11.38
C LYS A 73 -15.90 2.03 9.93
N LYS A 74 -16.76 2.99 9.60
CA LYS A 74 -16.72 3.70 8.30
C LYS A 74 -15.48 4.59 8.20
N TYR A 75 -15.06 5.15 9.34
CA TYR A 75 -13.85 5.95 9.42
C TYR A 75 -12.83 5.35 10.39
N VAL A 76 -11.57 5.48 10.02
CA VAL A 76 -10.43 5.06 10.82
C VAL A 76 -9.46 6.24 10.93
N THR A 77 -8.85 6.40 12.11
CA THR A 77 -7.82 7.41 12.33
C THR A 77 -6.56 6.77 12.88
N THR A 78 -5.42 7.27 12.42
CA THR A 78 -4.13 6.96 13.03
C THR A 78 -3.76 8.10 13.97
N SER A 79 -3.75 7.83 15.26
CA SER A 79 -3.54 8.79 16.33
C SER A 79 -2.23 8.53 17.08
N GLY A 80 -1.81 9.52 17.86
CA GLY A 80 -0.71 9.37 18.82
C GLY A 80 0.65 9.06 18.21
N LEU A 81 0.94 9.50 16.98
CA LEU A 81 2.26 9.30 16.38
C LEU A 81 3.33 10.10 17.12
N ILE A 82 4.15 9.40 17.89
CA ILE A 82 5.24 9.96 18.67
C ILE A 82 6.53 9.15 18.50
N VAL A 83 7.66 9.84 18.60
CA VAL A 83 9.00 9.25 18.63
C VAL A 83 9.75 9.88 19.79
N HIS A 84 10.31 9.03 20.64
CA HIS A 84 11.09 9.43 21.80
C HIS A 84 12.29 10.30 21.36
N PRO A 85 12.62 11.40 22.06
CA PRO A 85 13.65 12.36 21.63
C PRO A 85 14.98 11.74 21.21
N ASP A 86 15.48 10.78 21.99
CA ASP A 86 16.75 10.07 21.75
C ASP A 86 16.82 9.32 20.41
N PHE A 87 15.66 9.00 19.82
CA PHE A 87 15.55 8.17 18.63
C PHE A 87 15.03 8.95 17.40
N ARG A 88 14.92 10.28 17.50
CA ARG A 88 14.51 11.15 16.38
C ARG A 88 15.59 11.18 15.29
N GLY A 89 15.18 11.50 14.07
CA GLY A 89 16.09 11.54 12.91
C GLY A 89 16.46 10.19 12.29
N GLN A 90 16.00 9.07 12.88
CA GLN A 90 16.31 7.71 12.41
C GLN A 90 15.22 7.08 11.54
N GLY A 91 14.28 7.89 11.01
CA GLY A 91 13.19 7.40 10.14
C GLY A 91 12.09 6.59 10.84
N ILE A 92 12.11 6.47 12.18
CA ILE A 92 11.17 5.66 12.97
C ILE A 92 9.72 6.11 12.78
N ALA A 93 9.47 7.43 12.77
CA ALA A 93 8.11 7.98 12.61
C ALA A 93 7.45 7.48 11.31
N LYS A 94 8.20 7.47 10.21
CA LYS A 94 7.72 6.98 8.91
C LYS A 94 7.42 5.49 8.98
N ARG A 95 8.35 4.68 9.52
CA ARG A 95 8.16 3.24 9.63
C ARG A 95 6.98 2.85 10.53
N ILE A 96 6.78 3.55 11.65
CA ILE A 96 5.59 3.39 12.51
C ILE A 96 4.34 3.73 11.71
N LYS A 97 4.31 4.89 11.06
CA LYS A 97 3.17 5.37 10.29
C LYS A 97 2.80 4.42 9.15
N ASP A 98 3.78 3.92 8.40
CA ASP A 98 3.60 2.95 7.32
C ASP A 98 2.96 1.67 7.87
N LEU A 99 3.48 1.11 8.97
CA LEU A 99 2.91 -0.09 9.60
C LEU A 99 1.51 0.15 10.17
N THR A 100 1.27 1.28 10.84
CA THR A 100 -0.07 1.63 11.37
C THR A 100 -1.07 1.81 10.24
N PHE A 101 -0.67 2.40 9.11
CA PHE A 101 -1.51 2.54 7.93
C PHE A 101 -1.82 1.18 7.29
N SER A 102 -0.81 0.34 7.08
CA SER A 102 -1.02 -1.02 6.56
C SER A 102 -1.95 -1.83 7.49
N LEU A 103 -1.75 -1.76 8.81
CA LEU A 103 -2.62 -2.39 9.79
C LEU A 103 -4.08 -1.90 9.68
N ALA A 104 -4.27 -0.59 9.54
CA ALA A 104 -5.60 0.00 9.33
C ALA A 104 -6.25 -0.51 8.04
N ARG A 105 -5.52 -0.54 6.92
CA ARG A 105 -5.99 -1.05 5.62
C ARG A 105 -6.31 -2.54 5.66
N THR A 106 -5.53 -3.35 6.38
CA THR A 106 -5.77 -4.79 6.53
C THR A 106 -7.02 -5.07 7.36
N ARG A 107 -7.23 -4.32 8.45
CA ARG A 107 -8.36 -4.56 9.36
C ARG A 107 -9.66 -3.91 8.89
N TRP A 108 -9.57 -2.79 8.18
CA TRP A 108 -10.71 -2.02 7.68
C TRP A 108 -10.48 -1.60 6.22
N PRO A 109 -10.53 -2.55 5.26
CA PRO A 109 -10.20 -2.30 3.86
C PRO A 109 -11.13 -1.33 3.14
N ASN A 110 -12.36 -1.16 3.64
CA ASN A 110 -13.35 -0.25 3.03
C ASN A 110 -13.49 1.07 3.81
N ALA A 111 -12.83 1.21 4.96
CA ALA A 111 -12.94 2.43 5.74
C ALA A 111 -12.08 3.55 5.14
N LYS A 112 -12.61 4.77 5.20
CA LYS A 112 -11.84 5.97 4.92
C LYS A 112 -10.88 6.22 6.08
N ILE A 113 -9.63 6.50 5.78
CA ILE A 113 -8.61 6.75 6.83
C ILE A 113 -8.32 8.23 6.85
N PHE A 114 -8.49 8.89 7.99
CA PHE A 114 -8.24 10.32 8.08
C PHE A 114 -7.22 10.68 9.16
N SER A 115 -6.61 11.85 9.01
CA SER A 115 -5.56 12.34 9.89
C SER A 115 -5.69 13.86 10.03
N LEU A 116 -5.71 14.32 11.28
CA LEU A 116 -5.55 15.73 11.63
C LEU A 116 -4.10 15.98 12.04
N THR A 117 -3.45 16.98 11.43
CA THR A 117 -2.08 17.33 11.81
C THR A 117 -1.80 18.82 11.59
N SER A 118 -0.99 19.41 12.46
CA SER A 118 -0.38 20.74 12.27
C SER A 118 1.09 20.65 11.81
N GLY A 119 1.69 19.45 11.81
CA GLY A 119 3.10 19.25 11.55
C GLY A 119 3.40 18.84 10.11
N ALA A 120 4.28 19.60 9.45
CA ALA A 120 4.71 19.36 8.07
C ALA A 120 5.26 17.94 7.84
N ALA A 121 6.02 17.39 8.79
CA ALA A 121 6.55 16.03 8.68
C ALA A 121 5.44 14.96 8.53
N VAL A 122 4.35 15.11 9.30
CA VAL A 122 3.19 14.20 9.22
C VAL A 122 2.41 14.43 7.94
N MET A 123 2.28 15.69 7.49
CA MET A 123 1.66 15.98 6.19
C MET A 123 2.41 15.31 5.05
N THR A 124 3.74 15.42 5.00
CA THR A 124 4.57 14.75 3.98
C THR A 124 4.38 13.23 4.01
N MET A 125 4.39 12.62 5.20
CA MET A 125 4.14 11.18 5.35
C MET A 125 2.74 10.78 4.88
N ASN A 126 1.72 11.56 5.24
CA ASN A 126 0.35 11.33 4.80
C ASN A 126 0.21 11.44 3.27
N THR A 127 0.79 12.47 2.65
CA THR A 127 0.76 12.62 1.18
C THR A 127 1.43 11.44 0.48
N GLN A 128 2.55 10.93 0.98
CA GLN A 128 3.22 9.75 0.43
C GLN A 128 2.36 8.49 0.51
N LEU A 129 1.48 8.40 1.51
CA LEU A 129 0.52 7.30 1.68
C LEU A 129 -0.78 7.50 0.88
N GLY A 130 -0.88 8.55 0.07
CA GLY A 130 -2.04 8.83 -0.78
C GLY A 130 -3.16 9.61 -0.10
N TYR A 131 -2.92 10.22 1.06
CA TYR A 131 -3.89 11.11 1.67
C TYR A 131 -3.97 12.42 0.89
N LYS A 132 -5.18 12.93 0.71
CA LYS A 132 -5.46 14.24 0.11
C LYS A 132 -5.95 15.22 1.17
N PRO A 133 -5.60 16.51 1.09
CA PRO A 133 -6.20 17.51 1.96
C PRO A 133 -7.71 17.60 1.68
N VAL A 134 -8.51 17.65 2.74
CA VAL A 134 -9.97 17.76 2.68
C VAL A 134 -10.47 18.80 3.68
N THR A 135 -11.74 19.17 3.56
CA THR A 135 -12.41 19.99 4.58
C THR A 135 -12.82 19.13 5.77
N PHE A 136 -13.09 19.77 6.93
CA PHE A 136 -13.49 19.02 8.12
C PHE A 136 -14.88 18.40 7.97
N ALA A 137 -15.73 18.95 7.10
CA ALA A 137 -17.05 18.41 6.76
C ALA A 137 -16.98 17.06 6.03
N GLU A 138 -15.83 16.67 5.50
CA GLU A 138 -15.60 15.37 4.87
C GLU A 138 -15.08 14.30 5.85
N LEU A 139 -14.87 14.69 7.12
CA LEU A 139 -14.45 13.78 8.18
C LEU A 139 -15.68 13.16 8.86
N THR A 140 -15.48 12.68 10.09
CA THR A 140 -16.54 12.11 10.91
C THR A 140 -17.32 13.21 11.63
N ASP A 141 -18.63 13.03 11.77
CA ASP A 141 -19.50 13.90 12.58
C ASP A 141 -19.59 13.42 14.04
N ASP A 142 -18.89 12.35 14.40
CA ASP A 142 -18.90 11.74 15.73
C ASP A 142 -18.31 12.68 16.81
N ASP A 143 -19.17 13.10 17.74
CA ASP A 143 -18.79 13.98 18.85
C ASP A 143 -17.65 13.40 19.71
N ALA A 144 -17.59 12.07 19.87
CA ALA A 144 -16.55 11.43 20.68
C ALA A 144 -15.15 11.62 20.07
N PHE A 145 -15.06 11.74 18.74
CA PHE A 145 -13.81 12.10 18.06
C PHE A 145 -13.43 13.55 18.37
N TRP A 146 -14.39 14.48 18.19
CA TRP A 146 -14.17 15.92 18.38
C TRP A 146 -13.90 16.29 19.83
N ASP A 147 -14.43 15.53 20.79
CA ASP A 147 -14.13 15.67 22.21
C ASP A 147 -12.65 15.40 22.52
N GLY A 148 -11.97 14.61 21.69
CA GLY A 148 -10.51 14.50 21.74
C GLY A 148 -9.79 15.84 21.57
N CYS A 149 -10.36 16.77 20.79
CA CYS A 149 -9.78 18.09 20.57
C CYS A 149 -9.99 19.05 21.77
N ASN A 150 -10.83 18.70 22.75
CA ASN A 150 -11.11 19.57 23.91
C ASN A 150 -9.86 19.89 24.75
N GLY A 151 -8.86 18.99 24.75
CA GLY A 151 -7.59 19.21 25.44
C GLY A 151 -6.58 20.10 24.67
N CYS A 152 -6.93 20.59 23.48
CA CYS A 152 -6.05 21.38 22.64
C CYS A 152 -6.17 22.87 22.93
N LYS A 153 -5.03 23.60 22.93
CA LYS A 153 -5.02 25.06 23.08
C LYS A 153 -5.83 25.82 22.01
N ASN A 154 -6.09 25.18 20.87
CA ASN A 154 -6.82 25.74 19.73
C ASN A 154 -8.28 25.26 19.68
N VAL A 155 -8.80 24.65 20.75
CA VAL A 155 -10.20 24.18 20.81
C VAL A 155 -11.20 25.32 20.63
N ASP A 156 -10.84 26.53 21.05
CA ASP A 156 -11.61 27.75 20.86
C ASP A 156 -11.88 28.02 19.37
N ILE A 157 -10.87 27.80 18.51
CA ILE A 157 -10.99 27.94 17.06
C ILE A 157 -11.99 26.91 16.53
N LEU A 158 -11.85 25.65 16.94
CA LEU A 158 -12.75 24.59 16.50
C LEU A 158 -14.22 24.88 16.88
N ARG A 159 -14.44 25.42 18.10
CA ARG A 159 -15.77 25.77 18.61
C ARG A 159 -16.38 26.96 17.89
N ARG A 160 -15.63 28.06 17.71
CA ARG A 160 -16.15 29.28 17.05
C ARG A 160 -16.42 29.07 15.56
N THR A 161 -15.73 28.14 14.93
CA THR A 161 -15.95 27.79 13.52
C THR A 161 -16.95 26.68 13.35
N ASP A 162 -17.60 26.20 14.43
CA ASP A 162 -18.52 25.07 14.39
C ASP A 162 -17.95 23.88 13.61
N ARG A 163 -16.70 23.49 13.93
CA ARG A 163 -15.95 22.39 13.31
C ARG A 163 -15.64 22.52 11.81
N HIS A 164 -15.89 23.66 11.18
CA HIS A 164 -15.59 23.82 9.75
C HIS A 164 -14.09 23.82 9.43
N TYR A 165 -13.24 24.33 10.33
CA TYR A 165 -11.78 24.29 10.18
C TYR A 165 -11.07 24.54 11.51
N CYS A 166 -9.77 24.23 11.55
CA CYS A 166 -8.88 24.54 12.67
C CYS A 166 -7.46 24.84 12.13
N ILE A 167 -6.49 25.07 13.02
CA ILE A 167 -5.07 25.14 12.64
C ILE A 167 -4.58 23.80 12.07
N CYS A 168 -5.18 22.69 12.48
CA CYS A 168 -4.88 21.38 11.93
C CYS A 168 -5.35 21.27 10.48
N THR A 169 -4.50 20.74 9.61
CA THR A 169 -4.90 20.29 8.28
C THR A 169 -5.57 18.92 8.37
N ALA A 170 -6.77 18.83 7.81
CA ALA A 170 -7.45 17.56 7.61
C ALA A 170 -6.96 16.90 6.33
N MET A 171 -6.61 15.62 6.43
CA MET A 171 -6.21 14.80 5.30
C MET A 171 -6.97 13.48 5.33
N LEU A 172 -7.47 13.05 4.17
CA LEU A 172 -8.29 11.87 3.98
C LEU A 172 -7.67 10.95 2.94
N PHE A 173 -7.61 9.67 3.27
CA PHE A 173 -7.37 8.59 2.35
C PHE A 173 -8.71 7.90 2.10
N ASP A 174 -9.20 8.01 0.87
CA ASP A 174 -10.38 7.29 0.41
C ASP A 174 -9.96 6.08 -0.44
N PRO A 175 -10.27 4.83 -0.02
CA PRO A 175 -9.95 3.65 -0.81
C PRO A 175 -10.69 3.58 -2.15
N GLU A 176 -11.80 4.30 -2.32
CA GLU A 176 -12.61 4.31 -3.54
C GLU A 176 -12.14 5.36 -4.55
N GLU A 177 -11.62 6.51 -4.12
CA GLU A 177 -11.13 7.57 -5.02
C GLU A 177 -9.88 7.19 -5.82
N HIS A 178 -9.22 6.09 -5.49
CA HIS A 178 -8.09 5.57 -6.27
C HIS A 178 -8.52 4.87 -7.57
N LEU A 179 -9.80 4.96 -7.94
CA LEU A 179 -10.31 4.53 -9.23
C LEU A 179 -10.05 5.63 -10.27
N PRO A 180 -9.51 5.30 -11.47
CA PRO A 180 -9.53 6.25 -12.58
C PRO A 180 -10.97 6.71 -12.82
N ALA A 181 -11.14 7.94 -13.31
CA ALA A 181 -12.46 8.49 -13.65
C ALA A 181 -13.26 7.44 -14.42
N LYS A 182 -14.47 7.12 -13.93
CA LYS A 182 -15.35 6.17 -14.61
C LYS A 182 -15.63 6.72 -16.00
N ILE A 183 -15.12 6.03 -17.02
CA ILE A 183 -15.38 6.39 -18.40
C ILE A 183 -16.90 6.22 -18.62
N PRO A 184 -17.60 7.24 -19.15
CA PRO A 184 -19.01 7.12 -19.45
C PRO A 184 -19.31 5.90 -20.34
N GLU A 185 -20.43 5.24 -20.07
CA GLU A 185 -20.80 3.97 -20.70
C GLU A 185 -20.92 4.09 -22.23
N ASP A 186 -21.33 5.26 -22.73
CA ASP A 186 -21.38 5.59 -24.16
C ASP A 186 -19.99 5.65 -24.80
N VAL A 187 -18.99 6.14 -24.07
CA VAL A 187 -17.60 6.20 -24.52
C VAL A 187 -16.98 4.80 -24.54
N LEU A 188 -17.26 3.97 -23.53
CA LEU A 188 -16.84 2.55 -23.51
C LEU A 188 -17.45 1.79 -24.68
N ARG A 189 -18.75 1.96 -24.96
CA ARG A 189 -19.40 1.36 -26.15
C ARG A 189 -18.81 1.86 -27.45
N ARG A 190 -18.37 3.12 -27.51
CA ARG A 190 -17.72 3.70 -28.70
C ARG A 190 -16.34 3.09 -28.91
N ILE A 191 -15.55 2.91 -27.85
CA ILE A 191 -14.24 2.26 -27.89
C ILE A 191 -14.41 0.80 -28.36
N GLU A 192 -15.34 0.05 -27.77
CA GLU A 192 -15.61 -1.33 -28.21
C GLU A 192 -16.01 -1.44 -29.68
N ARG A 193 -16.82 -0.50 -30.19
CA ARG A 193 -17.19 -0.47 -31.62
C ARG A 193 -16.00 -0.20 -32.52
N LEU A 194 -15.09 0.68 -32.10
CA LEU A 194 -13.88 1.01 -32.87
C LEU A 194 -12.86 -0.14 -32.85
N GLU A 195 -12.77 -0.88 -31.75
CA GLU A 195 -11.90 -2.06 -31.62
C GLU A 195 -12.45 -3.29 -32.34
N LYS A 196 -13.78 -3.43 -32.43
CA LYS A 196 -14.46 -4.50 -33.19
C LYS A 196 -14.59 -4.20 -34.68
N ALA A 197 -14.33 -2.97 -35.11
CA ALA A 197 -14.31 -2.62 -36.53
C ALA A 197 -13.09 -3.27 -37.19
N PRO A 198 -13.25 -4.00 -38.31
CA PRO A 198 -12.11 -4.48 -39.08
C PRO A 198 -11.22 -3.29 -39.44
N LEU A 199 -9.92 -3.37 -39.16
CA LEU A 199 -8.99 -2.39 -39.71
C LEU A 199 -9.17 -2.39 -41.24
N PRO A 200 -9.35 -1.23 -41.89
CA PRO A 200 -9.36 -1.19 -43.33
C PRO A 200 -8.04 -1.79 -43.83
N LEU A 201 -8.15 -2.78 -44.73
CA LEU A 201 -6.99 -3.33 -45.42
C LEU A 201 -6.23 -2.16 -46.05
N PRO A 202 -4.89 -2.14 -45.96
CA PRO A 202 -4.11 -1.08 -46.58
C PRO A 202 -4.32 -1.14 -48.09
N GLY A 203 -5.12 -0.22 -48.60
CA GLY A 203 -5.20 0.07 -50.03
C GLY A 203 -3.85 0.61 -50.49
N GLU A 204 -3.37 0.10 -51.62
CA GLU A 204 -2.17 0.57 -52.27
C GLU A 204 -2.22 2.09 -52.47
N GLY A 205 -1.20 2.79 -51.96
CA GLY A 205 -0.89 4.16 -52.34
C GLY A 205 -1.37 5.25 -51.38
N SER A 206 -0.56 5.54 -50.34
CA SER A 206 -0.14 6.92 -50.06
C SER A 206 0.96 6.91 -48.99
N SER A 207 2.15 7.34 -49.38
CA SER A 207 3.32 7.50 -48.52
C SER A 207 3.10 8.63 -47.52
N ILE A 208 2.91 8.30 -46.24
CA ILE A 208 3.10 9.25 -45.14
C ILE A 208 4.37 8.84 -44.39
N ARG A 209 5.42 9.63 -44.55
CA ARG A 209 6.69 9.49 -43.82
C ARG A 209 6.47 9.88 -42.36
N THR A 210 6.41 8.92 -41.45
CA THR A 210 6.59 9.18 -40.02
C THR A 210 8.07 9.02 -39.67
N ALA A 211 8.67 10.13 -39.24
CA ALA A 211 10.06 10.17 -38.80
C ALA A 211 10.21 9.37 -37.49
N HIS A 212 11.00 8.30 -37.52
CA HIS A 212 11.52 7.67 -36.32
C HIS A 212 12.67 8.51 -35.73
N PRO A 213 12.66 8.85 -34.43
CA PRO A 213 13.86 9.37 -33.78
C PRO A 213 14.92 8.27 -33.75
N GLN A 214 16.10 8.59 -34.27
CA GLN A 214 17.28 7.71 -34.18
C GLN A 214 17.78 7.64 -32.72
N PRO A 215 18.20 6.46 -32.22
CA PRO A 215 18.91 6.37 -30.96
C PRO A 215 20.35 6.86 -31.13
N LEU A 216 20.83 7.65 -30.16
CA LEU A 216 22.24 8.05 -30.06
C LEU A 216 23.13 6.84 -29.65
N PRO A 217 24.39 6.76 -30.14
CA PRO A 217 25.28 5.63 -29.91
C PRO A 217 26.18 5.78 -28.67
N GLY A 218 26.51 4.64 -28.05
CA GLY A 218 27.57 4.44 -27.05
C GLY A 218 27.10 4.58 -25.59
N GLU A 219 27.49 3.75 -24.61
CA GLU A 219 28.68 2.92 -24.46
C GLU A 219 28.39 1.67 -23.63
N GLY A 220 29.19 0.63 -23.86
CA GLY A 220 29.13 -0.62 -23.12
C GLY A 220 29.59 -0.48 -21.67
N SER A 221 28.79 -1.01 -20.76
CA SER A 221 29.28 -1.59 -19.52
C SER A 221 28.32 -2.69 -19.10
N SER A 222 28.88 -3.84 -18.74
CA SER A 222 28.18 -5.04 -18.28
C SER A 222 27.48 -4.79 -16.94
N ILE A 223 26.36 -4.07 -16.99
CA ILE A 223 25.48 -3.83 -15.83
C ILE A 223 24.51 -5.01 -15.77
N ARG A 224 24.54 -5.77 -14.67
CA ARG A 224 23.46 -6.72 -14.34
C ARG A 224 22.14 -5.93 -14.39
N LYS A 225 21.32 -6.10 -15.42
CA LYS A 225 20.03 -5.40 -15.56
C LYS A 225 19.15 -5.70 -14.34
N SER A 226 19.19 -4.81 -13.35
CA SER A 226 18.24 -4.79 -12.25
C SER A 226 16.94 -4.21 -12.80
N TYR A 227 15.94 -5.05 -12.99
CA TYR A 227 14.61 -4.57 -13.40
C TYR A 227 14.03 -3.75 -12.25
N GLN A 228 13.95 -2.44 -12.45
CA GLN A 228 13.29 -1.50 -11.53
C GLN A 228 11.80 -1.50 -11.86
N THR A 229 11.11 -2.53 -11.40
CA THR A 229 9.67 -2.74 -11.66
C THR A 229 8.81 -2.36 -10.48
N ALA A 230 9.39 -2.21 -9.29
CA ALA A 230 8.68 -1.91 -8.05
C ALA A 230 8.51 -0.40 -7.83
N ASP A 231 7.46 -0.03 -7.11
CA ASP A 231 7.33 1.31 -6.54
C ASP A 231 8.35 1.49 -5.41
N CYS A 232 9.13 2.58 -5.45
CA CYS A 232 10.17 2.85 -4.46
C CYS A 232 9.60 3.08 -3.06
N ALA A 233 8.34 3.55 -2.93
CA ALA A 233 7.72 3.84 -1.64
C ALA A 233 7.41 2.57 -0.82
N ASN A 234 7.06 1.48 -1.51
CA ASN A 234 6.61 0.23 -0.88
C ASN A 234 7.59 -0.93 -1.04
N TYR A 235 8.73 -0.70 -1.71
CA TYR A 235 9.68 -1.75 -2.06
C TYR A 235 10.18 -2.53 -0.84
N ASP A 236 10.54 -1.86 0.26
CA ASP A 236 11.13 -2.54 1.42
C ASP A 236 10.14 -3.50 2.10
N VAL A 237 8.88 -3.09 2.26
CA VAL A 237 7.81 -3.91 2.84
C VAL A 237 7.50 -5.10 1.92
N LEU A 238 7.33 -4.84 0.62
CA LEU A 238 7.03 -5.87 -0.37
C LEU A 238 8.21 -6.84 -0.57
N LYS A 239 9.44 -6.37 -0.38
CA LYS A 239 10.66 -7.18 -0.47
C LYS A 239 10.74 -8.21 0.65
N GLU A 240 10.40 -7.83 1.88
CA GLU A 240 10.32 -8.78 3.00
C GLU A 240 9.21 -9.82 2.77
N LEU A 241 8.03 -9.38 2.34
CA LEU A 241 6.92 -10.28 2.03
C LEU A 241 7.27 -11.24 0.87
N ALA A 242 7.85 -10.73 -0.21
CA ALA A 242 8.32 -11.56 -1.32
C ALA A 242 9.42 -12.55 -0.90
N ALA A 243 10.29 -12.16 0.04
CA ALA A 243 11.31 -13.07 0.58
C ALA A 243 10.67 -14.19 1.43
N LYS A 244 9.64 -13.86 2.22
CA LYS A 244 8.86 -14.84 3.00
C LYS A 244 8.11 -15.82 2.09
N ASN A 245 7.45 -15.34 1.03
CA ASN A 245 6.75 -16.18 0.05
C ASN A 245 7.72 -17.11 -0.68
N ARG A 246 8.93 -16.63 -1.05
CA ARG A 246 9.96 -17.48 -1.68
C ARG A 246 10.42 -18.65 -0.82
N LYS A 247 10.37 -18.50 0.51
CA LYS A 247 10.70 -19.54 1.49
C LYS A 247 9.56 -20.53 1.75
N ASN A 248 8.31 -20.12 1.48
CA ASN A 248 7.12 -20.92 1.76
C ASN A 248 6.22 -21.00 0.50
N PRO A 249 6.70 -21.58 -0.62
CA PRO A 249 5.89 -21.71 -1.82
C PRO A 249 4.77 -22.74 -1.64
N THR A 250 3.66 -22.57 -2.37
CA THR A 250 2.69 -23.65 -2.55
C THR A 250 3.28 -24.81 -3.34
N GLU A 251 2.66 -25.99 -3.27
CA GLU A 251 3.10 -27.18 -4.03
C GLU A 251 3.13 -26.89 -5.55
N ALA A 252 2.08 -26.25 -6.08
CA ALA A 252 1.99 -25.85 -7.48
C ALA A 252 3.10 -24.85 -7.88
N GLU A 253 3.40 -23.85 -7.04
CA GLU A 253 4.52 -22.93 -7.26
C GLU A 253 5.87 -23.65 -7.29
N ALA A 254 6.08 -24.60 -6.38
CA ALA A 254 7.33 -25.38 -6.32
C ALA A 254 7.52 -26.22 -7.60
N ILE A 255 6.44 -26.86 -8.07
CA ILE A 255 6.43 -27.64 -9.32
C ILE A 255 6.76 -26.75 -10.52
N ILE A 256 6.02 -25.66 -10.74
CA ILE A 256 6.26 -24.76 -11.88
C ILE A 256 7.66 -24.16 -11.84
N TRP A 257 8.16 -23.79 -10.65
CA TRP A 257 9.49 -23.19 -10.55
C TRP A 257 10.59 -24.09 -11.09
N ASN A 258 10.46 -25.42 -10.95
CA ASN A 258 11.45 -26.36 -11.47
C ASN A 258 11.58 -26.29 -13.00
N TYR A 259 10.53 -25.90 -13.71
CA TYR A 259 10.51 -25.74 -15.17
C TYR A 259 10.86 -24.31 -15.63
N LEU A 260 10.65 -23.30 -14.79
CA LEU A 260 10.95 -21.90 -15.14
C LEU A 260 12.38 -21.47 -14.77
N LYS A 261 12.99 -22.14 -13.78
CA LYS A 261 14.35 -21.81 -13.32
C LYS A 261 15.40 -22.08 -14.40
N GLY A 262 16.54 -21.38 -14.35
CA GLY A 262 17.70 -21.71 -15.18
C GLY A 262 17.56 -21.41 -16.68
N LYS A 263 16.60 -20.56 -17.10
CA LYS A 263 16.32 -20.25 -18.52
C LYS A 263 15.95 -21.47 -19.37
N GLN A 264 15.33 -22.49 -18.77
CA GLN A 264 14.90 -23.70 -19.50
C GLN A 264 13.92 -23.41 -20.66
N LEU A 265 13.22 -22.27 -20.62
CA LEU A 265 12.34 -21.80 -21.69
C LEU A 265 12.99 -20.74 -22.62
N GLY A 266 14.33 -20.60 -22.59
CA GLY A 266 15.04 -19.56 -23.34
C GLY A 266 14.92 -18.14 -22.75
N LEU A 267 14.04 -17.95 -21.76
CA LEU A 267 13.78 -16.68 -21.09
C LEU A 267 14.09 -16.73 -19.60
N HIS A 268 14.44 -15.58 -19.03
CA HIS A 268 14.71 -15.46 -17.60
C HIS A 268 13.43 -15.15 -16.83
N PHE A 269 13.01 -16.10 -15.98
CA PHE A 269 11.90 -15.93 -15.05
C PHE A 269 12.37 -15.60 -13.63
N ARG A 270 11.57 -14.82 -12.90
CA ARG A 270 11.75 -14.46 -11.48
C ARG A 270 10.55 -14.93 -10.68
N ARG A 271 10.80 -15.45 -9.46
CA ARG A 271 9.75 -15.78 -8.48
C ARG A 271 9.40 -14.63 -7.57
N GLN A 272 8.13 -14.53 -7.18
CA GLN A 272 7.60 -13.60 -6.19
C GLN A 272 8.14 -12.20 -6.47
N HIS A 273 7.93 -11.75 -7.70
CA HIS A 273 8.54 -10.53 -8.24
C HIS A 273 7.62 -9.34 -7.99
N ILE A 274 8.20 -8.24 -7.54
CA ILE A 274 7.46 -7.02 -7.25
C ILE A 274 7.31 -6.21 -8.53
N ILE A 275 6.08 -5.86 -8.88
CA ILE A 275 5.73 -4.98 -9.99
C ILE A 275 4.77 -3.93 -9.45
N GLY A 276 5.22 -2.67 -9.42
CA GLY A 276 4.57 -1.57 -8.69
C GLY A 276 4.40 -1.90 -7.22
N ASN A 277 3.14 -1.97 -6.80
CA ASN A 277 2.72 -2.28 -5.44
C ASN A 277 2.23 -3.73 -5.26
N TYR A 278 2.48 -4.60 -6.25
CA TYR A 278 1.98 -5.98 -6.26
C TYR A 278 3.13 -6.99 -6.33
N ILE A 279 2.92 -8.17 -5.74
CA ILE A 279 3.82 -9.32 -5.86
C ILE A 279 3.15 -10.35 -6.77
N VAL A 280 3.80 -10.69 -7.89
CA VAL A 280 3.36 -11.75 -8.80
C VAL A 280 4.19 -13.02 -8.57
N ASP A 281 3.56 -14.20 -8.68
CA ASP A 281 4.21 -15.48 -8.34
C ASP A 281 5.40 -15.77 -9.26
N PHE A 282 5.23 -15.55 -10.56
CA PHE A 282 6.34 -15.57 -11.51
C PHE A 282 6.26 -14.41 -12.49
N SER A 283 7.41 -14.01 -13.03
CA SER A 283 7.46 -12.99 -14.07
C SER A 283 8.64 -13.18 -15.01
N CYS A 284 8.46 -12.79 -16.28
CA CYS A 284 9.53 -12.53 -17.22
C CYS A 284 9.59 -11.02 -17.53
N PRO A 285 10.39 -10.24 -16.80
CA PRO A 285 10.45 -8.79 -17.00
C PRO A 285 10.87 -8.38 -18.41
N THR A 286 11.69 -9.17 -19.10
CA THR A 286 12.11 -8.89 -20.49
C THR A 286 10.95 -8.87 -21.47
N LYS A 287 9.97 -9.77 -21.28
CA LYS A 287 8.77 -9.88 -22.12
C LYS A 287 7.55 -9.20 -21.48
N LYS A 288 7.72 -8.61 -20.29
CA LYS A 288 6.63 -8.13 -19.42
C LYS A 288 5.51 -9.17 -19.26
N ILE A 289 5.86 -10.41 -18.91
CA ILE A 289 4.88 -11.46 -18.61
C ILE A 289 4.82 -11.67 -17.10
N ALA A 290 3.62 -11.71 -16.53
CA ALA A 290 3.34 -12.06 -15.15
C ALA A 290 2.50 -13.34 -15.13
N ILE A 291 2.87 -14.30 -14.30
CA ILE A 291 2.15 -15.56 -14.11
C ILE A 291 1.70 -15.60 -12.66
N GLU A 292 0.40 -15.84 -12.46
CA GLU A 292 -0.23 -15.96 -11.14
C GLU A 292 -0.78 -17.38 -10.98
N ILE A 293 -0.46 -17.99 -9.85
CA ILE A 293 -0.98 -19.30 -9.47
C ILE A 293 -2.06 -19.07 -8.43
N ASP A 294 -3.30 -19.32 -8.84
CA ASP A 294 -4.47 -19.09 -8.01
C ASP A 294 -4.73 -20.29 -7.10
N GLY A 295 -4.76 -20.02 -5.79
CA GLY A 295 -5.04 -21.00 -4.75
C GLY A 295 -6.53 -21.23 -4.47
N GLY A 296 -7.41 -20.57 -5.22
CA GLY A 296 -8.85 -20.67 -5.06
C GLY A 296 -9.45 -19.27 -4.95
N TYR A 297 -10.42 -18.99 -5.83
CA TYR A 297 -11.28 -17.83 -5.69
C TYR A 297 -12.09 -18.01 -4.41
N HIS A 298 -11.77 -17.26 -3.36
CA HIS A 298 -12.80 -16.99 -2.36
C HIS A 298 -13.85 -16.13 -3.06
N ASP A 299 -15.10 -16.60 -3.12
CA ASP A 299 -16.27 -15.93 -3.73
C ASP A 299 -16.70 -14.64 -2.99
N GLN A 300 -15.75 -13.92 -2.39
CA GLN A 300 -15.96 -12.63 -1.75
C GLN A 300 -15.90 -11.52 -2.81
N PRO A 301 -16.97 -10.73 -3.01
CA PRO A 301 -17.05 -9.69 -4.04
C PRO A 301 -15.93 -8.64 -3.96
N GLU A 302 -15.40 -8.34 -2.77
CA GLU A 302 -14.30 -7.39 -2.60
C GLU A 302 -12.96 -7.91 -3.13
N GLN A 303 -12.67 -9.20 -2.99
CA GLN A 303 -11.43 -9.81 -3.47
C GLN A 303 -11.40 -9.82 -5.00
N LYS A 304 -12.54 -10.13 -5.62
CA LYS A 304 -12.71 -10.06 -7.08
C LYS A 304 -12.43 -8.65 -7.64
N LYS A 305 -12.97 -7.60 -7.00
CA LYS A 305 -12.70 -6.21 -7.38
C LYS A 305 -11.22 -5.82 -7.21
N TYR A 306 -10.56 -6.31 -6.16
CA TYR A 306 -9.15 -6.04 -5.93
C TYR A 306 -8.26 -6.70 -7.00
N ASP A 307 -8.55 -7.97 -7.33
CA ASP A 307 -7.82 -8.71 -8.36
C ASP A 307 -8.06 -8.15 -9.76
N GLU A 308 -9.27 -7.65 -10.05
CA GLU A 308 -9.58 -6.92 -11.29
C GLU A 308 -8.73 -5.64 -11.40
N LYS A 309 -8.71 -4.77 -10.38
CA LYS A 309 -7.87 -3.55 -10.36
C LYS A 309 -6.38 -3.85 -10.51
N ARG A 310 -5.89 -4.89 -9.83
CA ARG A 310 -4.51 -5.36 -9.95
C ARG A 310 -4.20 -5.75 -11.40
N SER A 311 -5.12 -6.48 -12.03
CA SER A 311 -4.98 -6.93 -13.42
C SER A 311 -4.93 -5.75 -14.39
N GLU A 312 -5.91 -4.85 -14.28
CA GLU A 312 -6.00 -3.64 -15.10
C GLU A 312 -4.74 -2.79 -14.99
N TRP A 313 -4.22 -2.61 -13.77
CA TRP A 313 -3.01 -1.82 -13.56
C TRP A 313 -1.79 -2.47 -14.22
N LEU A 314 -1.58 -3.78 -14.04
CA LEU A 314 -0.48 -4.51 -14.65
C LEU A 314 -0.56 -4.43 -16.19
N ILE A 315 -1.75 -4.65 -16.76
CA ILE A 315 -2.01 -4.55 -18.20
C ILE A 315 -1.71 -3.12 -18.70
N SER A 316 -2.12 -2.08 -17.98
CA SER A 316 -1.84 -0.69 -18.33
C SER A 316 -0.33 -0.36 -18.37
N LYS A 317 0.49 -1.11 -17.61
CA LYS A 317 1.96 -1.02 -17.63
C LYS A 317 2.61 -1.89 -18.70
N GLY A 318 1.80 -2.52 -19.55
CA GLY A 318 2.20 -3.38 -20.64
C GLY A 318 2.56 -4.79 -20.18
N TRP A 319 2.07 -5.22 -19.02
CA TRP A 319 2.26 -6.60 -18.56
C TRP A 319 1.13 -7.50 -19.08
N LYS A 320 1.53 -8.65 -19.60
CA LYS A 320 0.63 -9.74 -19.95
C LYS A 320 0.49 -10.67 -18.75
N ILE A 321 -0.74 -10.92 -18.32
CA ILE A 321 -1.05 -11.75 -17.15
C ILE A 321 -1.55 -13.11 -17.61
N ILE A 322 -0.99 -14.18 -17.06
CA ILE A 322 -1.40 -15.56 -17.31
C ILE A 322 -1.75 -16.18 -15.95
N ARG A 323 -2.95 -16.73 -15.83
CA ARG A 323 -3.43 -17.35 -14.59
C ARG A 323 -3.58 -18.85 -14.75
N PHE A 324 -3.16 -19.59 -13.73
CA PHE A 324 -3.37 -21.03 -13.62
C PHE A 324 -3.96 -21.35 -12.26
N LYS A 325 -4.84 -22.35 -12.20
CA LYS A 325 -5.32 -22.88 -10.92
C LYS A 325 -4.31 -23.88 -10.37
N ASN A 326 -4.23 -24.00 -9.04
CA ASN A 326 -3.41 -25.03 -8.39
C ASN A 326 -3.67 -26.44 -8.95
N GLU A 327 -4.94 -26.82 -9.11
CA GLU A 327 -5.31 -28.16 -9.59
C GLU A 327 -4.90 -28.37 -11.04
N GLU A 328 -4.93 -27.33 -11.88
CA GLU A 328 -4.50 -27.42 -13.28
C GLU A 328 -3.01 -27.75 -13.38
N ILE A 329 -2.21 -27.16 -12.49
CA ILE A 329 -0.76 -27.36 -12.46
C ILE A 329 -0.41 -28.75 -11.94
N ILE A 330 -1.07 -29.17 -10.87
CA ILE A 330 -0.85 -30.48 -10.24
C ILE A 330 -1.32 -31.60 -11.19
N ALA A 331 -2.46 -31.41 -11.87
CA ALA A 331 -3.01 -32.42 -12.77
C ALA A 331 -2.21 -32.58 -14.08
N ASN A 332 -1.73 -31.49 -14.68
CA ASN A 332 -0.98 -31.57 -15.94
C ASN A 332 -0.01 -30.39 -16.12
N THR A 333 1.16 -30.49 -15.48
CA THR A 333 2.20 -29.45 -15.57
C THR A 333 2.72 -29.25 -17.00
N GLU A 334 2.82 -30.30 -17.82
CA GLU A 334 3.34 -30.19 -19.20
C GLU A 334 2.46 -29.30 -20.08
N ASN A 335 1.14 -29.42 -19.95
CA ASN A 335 0.18 -28.57 -20.65
C ASN A 335 0.32 -27.11 -20.21
N VAL A 336 0.50 -26.85 -18.92
CA VAL A 336 0.73 -25.50 -18.38
C VAL A 336 2.02 -24.89 -18.96
N ILE A 337 3.11 -25.65 -19.02
CA ILE A 337 4.37 -25.18 -19.63
C ILE A 337 4.20 -24.94 -21.14
N SER A 338 3.45 -25.78 -21.85
CA SER A 338 3.12 -25.58 -23.27
C SER A 338 2.33 -24.29 -23.50
N LYS A 339 1.36 -23.98 -22.64
CA LYS A 339 0.63 -22.70 -22.66
C LYS A 339 1.60 -21.53 -22.43
N ILE A 340 2.44 -21.59 -21.40
CA ILE A 340 3.44 -20.52 -21.15
C ILE A 340 4.35 -20.31 -22.38
N LYS A 341 4.77 -21.40 -23.06
CA LYS A 341 5.60 -21.33 -24.27
C LYS A 341 4.90 -20.66 -25.46
N LYS A 342 3.57 -20.77 -25.59
CA LYS A 342 2.82 -20.09 -26.65
C LYS A 342 2.70 -18.59 -26.42
N GLU A 343 2.78 -18.15 -25.15
CA GLU A 343 2.56 -16.77 -24.77
C GLU A 343 3.84 -15.91 -24.73
N ILE A 344 5.03 -16.53 -24.80
CA ILE A 344 6.38 -15.92 -24.74
C ILE A 344 7.00 -15.71 -26.12
#